data_AF-A0A2W4W467-F1
#
_entry.id   AF-A0A2W4W467-F1
#
_cell.length_a   1.000
_cell.length_b   1.000
_cell.length_c   1.000
_cell.angle_alpha   90.00
_cell.angle_beta   90.00
_cell.angle_gamma   90.00
#
_symmetry.space_group_name_H-M   'P 1'
#
loop_
_entity.id
_entity.type
_entity.pdbx_description
1 polymer ?
#
loop_
_entity_poly.entity_id
_entity_poly.type
_entity_poly.pdbx_seq_one_letter_code
_entity_poly.pdbx_strand_id
1 'polypeptide(L)'
;MPVLNNLQVCCLVAENELDQTRSTLAKFLPEERYTVTIASELEALVSLLTKPQNAQDCLVIFRDVEAIVEHLGMLNIFMPTILVLGDLYEHGEPHYEQSESKDFYRASISINFEQLQDLPTIIDQAIATFIKISPQVRHQVYVNIPNTPVSESLNVQQQRLADKLNERLGYLGVYYKRDSRLFIRNLSPEDRKEYVGRLKRIYRSIILEYFSEKNNDLNQKIDEFVNLSFFADISVSQVLEIHMELMDEFAKQLRLEGRNDEILLDYRITLIDMIAHLCELYRRSIPRS
;
A
#
# COMPACT_ATOMS: atom_id res chain seq x y z
N MET A 1 1.42 26.80 3.75
CA MET A 1 2.61 25.93 3.98
C MET A 1 2.07 24.56 4.37
N PRO A 2 2.40 23.48 3.65
CA PRO A 2 1.91 22.17 4.05
C PRO A 2 2.63 21.74 5.33
N VAL A 3 1.86 21.34 6.34
CA VAL A 3 2.37 20.79 7.59
C VAL A 3 3.07 19.47 7.24
N LEU A 4 4.39 19.39 7.36
CA LEU A 4 5.08 18.11 7.30
C LEU A 4 4.58 17.26 8.48
N ASN A 5 3.90 16.16 8.18
CA ASN A 5 3.48 15.21 9.20
C ASN A 5 4.70 14.47 9.73
N ASN A 6 4.91 14.54 11.05
CA ASN A 6 6.02 13.88 11.74
C ASN A 6 5.75 12.36 11.88
N LEU A 7 6.51 11.53 11.19
CA LEU A 7 6.39 10.07 11.18
C LEU A 7 7.07 9.45 12.40
N GLN A 8 6.37 8.59 13.13
CA GLN A 8 6.95 7.84 14.25
C GLN A 8 7.57 6.54 13.75
N VAL A 9 8.89 6.42 13.86
CA VAL A 9 9.65 5.25 13.41
C VAL A 9 10.21 4.53 14.62
N CYS A 10 9.84 3.27 14.80
CA CYS A 10 10.39 2.43 15.85
C CYS A 10 11.51 1.57 15.28
N CYS A 11 12.65 1.51 15.96
CA CYS A 11 13.80 0.70 15.57
C CYS A 11 14.10 -0.34 16.64
N LEU A 12 14.13 -1.61 16.26
CA LEU A 12 14.62 -2.67 17.12
C LEU A 12 16.07 -2.93 16.79
N VAL A 13 16.94 -2.58 17.73
CA VAL A 13 18.39 -2.56 17.55
C VAL A 13 19.03 -3.35 18.65
N ALA A 14 20.23 -3.77 18.33
CA ALA A 14 21.16 -4.31 19.25
C ALA A 14 21.57 -3.41 20.42
N GLU A 15 21.59 -3.93 21.65
CA GLU A 15 22.09 -3.17 22.81
C GLU A 15 23.54 -2.70 22.60
N ASN A 16 24.39 -3.52 21.97
CA ASN A 16 25.78 -3.17 21.66
C ASN A 16 25.93 -2.25 20.43
N GLU A 17 24.89 -2.00 19.64
CA GLU A 17 24.94 -1.12 18.45
C GLU A 17 24.02 0.09 18.58
N LEU A 18 23.45 0.32 19.77
CA LEU A 18 22.42 1.31 20.02
C LEU A 18 22.88 2.74 19.69
N ASP A 19 24.09 3.10 20.15
CA ASP A 19 24.68 4.42 19.91
C ASP A 19 25.09 4.63 18.46
N GLN A 20 25.63 3.60 17.82
CA GLN A 20 26.05 3.65 16.42
C GLN A 20 24.84 3.80 15.49
N THR A 21 23.78 3.01 15.73
CA THR A 21 22.55 3.07 14.96
C THR A 21 21.81 4.37 15.20
N ARG A 22 21.78 4.88 16.43
CA ARG A 22 21.23 6.22 16.73
C ARG A 22 21.94 7.31 15.94
N SER A 23 23.28 7.31 15.92
CA SER A 23 24.06 8.29 15.14
C SER A 23 23.82 8.16 13.63
N THR A 24 23.66 6.92 13.14
CA THR A 24 23.41 6.63 11.72
C THR A 24 22.02 7.09 11.30
N LEU A 25 20.99 6.77 12.09
CA LEU A 25 19.62 7.19 11.83
C LEU A 25 19.46 8.71 11.90
N ALA A 26 20.12 9.39 12.84
CA ALA A 26 20.10 10.86 12.91
C ALA A 26 20.71 11.55 11.67
N LYS A 27 21.61 10.87 10.94
CA LYS A 27 22.16 11.40 9.68
C LYS A 27 21.20 11.29 8.51
N PHE A 28 20.38 10.22 8.47
CA PHE A 28 19.53 9.90 7.33
C PHE A 28 18.06 10.28 7.53
N LEU A 29 17.59 10.35 8.78
CA LEU A 29 16.22 10.71 9.14
C LEU A 29 16.22 12.09 9.84
N PRO A 30 15.87 13.17 9.13
CA PRO A 30 15.80 14.50 9.73
C PRO A 30 14.69 14.60 10.78
N GLU A 31 14.99 15.20 11.93
CA GLU A 31 14.07 15.35 13.07
C GLU A 31 12.82 16.18 12.74
N GLU A 32 12.85 16.98 11.67
CA GLU A 32 11.70 17.75 11.19
C GLU A 32 10.56 16.87 10.65
N ARG A 33 10.89 15.65 10.19
CA ARG A 33 9.93 14.72 9.56
C ARG A 33 9.81 13.39 10.30
N TYR A 34 10.82 12.98 11.07
CA TYR A 34 10.85 11.66 11.71
C TYR A 34 11.12 11.76 13.21
N THR A 35 10.30 11.07 14.00
CA THR A 35 10.54 10.80 15.42
C THR A 35 10.98 9.36 15.56
N VAL A 36 12.26 9.14 15.86
CA VAL A 36 12.85 7.81 15.98
C VAL A 36 12.83 7.34 17.43
N THR A 37 12.21 6.20 17.70
CA THR A 37 12.23 5.51 18.99
C THR A 37 13.02 4.22 18.87
N ILE A 38 14.02 4.01 19.72
CA ILE A 38 14.88 2.81 19.67
C ILE A 38 14.54 1.91 20.85
N ALA A 39 14.31 0.62 20.57
CA ALA A 39 14.17 -0.44 21.56
C ALA A 39 15.34 -1.43 21.42
N SER A 40 15.88 -1.87 22.54
CA SER A 40 16.92 -2.91 22.62
C SER A 40 16.35 -4.32 22.84
N GLU A 41 15.12 -4.40 23.32
CA GLU A 41 14.44 -5.63 23.73
C GLU A 41 13.06 -5.76 23.08
N LEU A 42 12.67 -7.00 22.78
CA LEU A 42 11.39 -7.31 22.15
C LEU A 42 10.20 -6.93 23.05
N GLU A 43 10.30 -7.14 24.36
CA GLU A 43 9.23 -6.76 25.31
C GLU A 43 9.02 -5.24 25.33
N ALA A 44 10.11 -4.47 25.28
CA ALA A 44 10.05 -3.01 25.19
C ALA A 44 9.40 -2.56 23.86
N LEU A 45 9.71 -3.23 22.75
CA LEU A 45 9.07 -3.00 21.46
C LEU A 45 7.55 -3.28 21.52
N VAL A 46 7.15 -4.43 22.04
CA VAL A 46 5.72 -4.79 22.17
C VAL A 46 4.98 -3.79 23.05
N SER A 47 5.59 -3.34 24.16
CA SER A 47 5.01 -2.30 25.03
C SER A 47 4.83 -0.96 24.32
N LEU A 48 5.74 -0.60 23.40
CA LEU A 48 5.62 0.61 22.59
C LEU A 48 4.50 0.51 21.56
N LEU A 49 4.41 -0.63 20.87
CA LEU A 49 3.44 -0.86 19.80
C LEU A 49 2.01 -1.03 20.31
N THR A 50 1.84 -1.54 21.53
CA THR A 50 0.51 -1.78 22.15
C THR A 50 -0.06 -0.54 22.85
N LYS A 51 0.74 0.50 23.12
CA LYS A 51 0.26 1.74 23.77
C LYS A 51 -0.45 2.63 22.74
N PRO A 52 -1.75 2.95 22.93
CA PRO A 52 -2.53 3.72 21.95
C PRO A 52 -2.07 5.17 21.78
N GLN A 53 -1.26 5.69 22.71
CA GLN A 53 -0.68 7.04 22.67
C GLN A 53 0.61 7.13 21.84
N ASN A 54 1.22 5.99 21.49
CA ASN A 54 2.49 5.89 20.76
C ASN A 54 2.29 5.15 19.43
N ALA A 55 1.36 5.62 18.60
CA ALA A 55 1.11 5.03 17.29
C ALA A 55 2.35 5.13 16.40
N GLN A 56 3.09 4.03 16.29
CA GLN A 56 4.24 3.93 15.39
C GLN A 56 3.75 3.77 13.96
N ASP A 57 4.36 4.53 13.05
CA ASP A 57 4.04 4.56 11.63
C ASP A 57 4.88 3.53 10.85
N CYS A 58 6.09 3.20 11.32
CA CYS A 58 6.96 2.21 10.69
C CYS A 58 7.90 1.53 11.70
N LEU A 59 8.21 0.24 11.48
CA LEU A 59 9.16 -0.56 12.25
C LEU A 59 10.40 -0.86 11.41
N VAL A 60 11.60 -0.67 11.98
CA VAL A 60 12.87 -1.04 11.36
C VAL A 60 13.60 -2.04 12.27
N ILE A 61 13.94 -3.20 11.74
CA ILE A 61 14.56 -4.30 12.51
C ILE A 61 16.00 -4.48 12.03
N PHE A 62 16.96 -4.38 12.95
CA PHE A 62 18.40 -4.53 12.68
C PHE A 62 18.99 -5.85 13.19
N ARG A 63 18.18 -6.74 13.75
CA ARG A 63 18.60 -8.00 14.41
C ARG A 63 17.69 -9.18 14.03
N ASP A 64 18.14 -10.39 14.39
CA ASP A 64 17.51 -11.70 14.19
C ASP A 64 16.00 -11.69 13.88
N VAL A 65 15.70 -11.64 12.58
CA VAL A 65 14.38 -11.35 12.06
C VAL A 65 13.38 -12.46 12.38
N GLU A 66 13.81 -13.72 12.41
CA GLU A 66 12.89 -14.87 12.46
C GLU A 66 12.13 -14.94 13.79
N ALA A 67 12.85 -14.91 14.92
CA ALA A 67 12.25 -14.93 16.25
C ALA A 67 11.35 -13.71 16.51
N ILE A 68 11.70 -12.55 15.96
CA ILE A 68 10.92 -11.32 16.11
C ILE A 68 9.62 -11.42 15.31
N VAL A 69 9.70 -11.88 14.05
CA VAL A 69 8.54 -12.00 13.17
C VAL A 69 7.55 -13.03 13.69
N GLU A 70 8.02 -14.17 14.18
CA GLU A 70 7.16 -15.19 14.80
C GLU A 70 6.44 -14.61 16.04
N HIS A 71 7.16 -13.89 16.90
CA HIS A 71 6.57 -13.29 18.09
C HIS A 71 5.56 -12.17 17.77
N LEU A 72 5.86 -11.31 16.79
CA LEU A 72 4.92 -10.28 16.32
C LEU A 72 3.68 -10.90 15.64
N GLY A 73 3.87 -11.98 14.88
CA GLY A 73 2.79 -12.75 14.26
C GLY A 73 1.86 -13.37 15.31
N MET A 74 2.39 -14.01 16.35
CA MET A 74 1.59 -14.53 17.47
C MET A 74 0.77 -13.44 18.18
N LEU A 75 1.31 -12.22 18.26
CA LEU A 75 0.64 -11.07 18.84
C LEU A 75 -0.29 -10.33 17.86
N ASN A 76 -0.41 -10.80 16.62
CA ASN A 76 -1.14 -10.16 15.52
C ASN A 76 -0.75 -8.69 15.28
N ILE A 77 0.52 -8.36 15.52
CA ILE A 77 1.06 -7.02 15.28
C ILE A 77 1.58 -6.96 13.86
N PHE A 78 0.84 -6.24 13.00
CA PHE A 78 1.19 -6.01 11.61
C PHE A 78 1.26 -4.51 11.33
N MET A 79 2.41 -4.05 10.88
CA MET A 79 2.68 -2.65 10.54
C MET A 79 3.74 -2.56 9.44
N PRO A 80 3.91 -1.39 8.79
CA PRO A 80 4.96 -1.19 7.80
C PRO A 80 6.33 -1.53 8.40
N THR A 81 7.00 -2.56 7.86
CA THR A 81 8.24 -3.09 8.45
C THR A 81 9.38 -3.10 7.44
N ILE A 82 10.56 -2.67 7.89
CA ILE A 82 11.81 -2.71 7.14
C ILE A 82 12.77 -3.65 7.88
N LEU A 83 13.33 -4.61 7.15
CA LEU A 83 14.29 -5.58 7.64
C LEU A 83 15.68 -5.18 7.15
N VAL A 84 16.58 -4.83 8.05
CA VAL A 84 17.97 -4.52 7.72
C VAL A 84 18.77 -5.80 7.86
N LEU A 85 19.12 -6.40 6.72
CA LEU A 85 19.88 -7.63 6.64
C LEU A 85 21.38 -7.32 6.74
N GLY A 86 22.09 -8.06 7.58
CA GLY A 86 23.56 -8.08 7.60
C GLY A 86 24.12 -9.04 6.56
N ASP A 87 25.44 -8.95 6.32
CA ASP A 87 26.20 -9.69 5.30
C ASP A 87 26.05 -11.23 5.35
N LEU A 88 25.47 -11.78 6.42
CA LEU A 88 25.22 -13.22 6.57
C LEU A 88 24.00 -13.74 5.78
N TYR A 89 23.21 -12.86 5.15
CA TYR A 89 22.02 -13.24 4.38
C TYR A 89 22.17 -13.12 2.86
N GLU A 90 23.39 -12.88 2.34
CA GLU A 90 23.60 -12.59 0.92
C GLU A 90 23.22 -13.74 -0.06
N HIS A 91 22.96 -14.97 0.40
CA HIS A 91 22.91 -16.14 -0.49
C HIS A 91 21.75 -17.13 -0.27
N GLY A 92 20.65 -16.74 0.37
CA GLY A 92 19.49 -17.62 0.50
C GLY A 92 18.19 -16.88 0.24
N GLU A 93 17.44 -17.27 -0.80
CA GLU A 93 16.00 -17.10 -0.74
C GLU A 93 15.54 -17.75 0.56
N PRO A 94 14.86 -17.00 1.44
CA PRO A 94 14.49 -17.59 2.70
C PRO A 94 13.41 -18.65 2.47
N HIS A 95 13.71 -19.87 2.88
CA HIS A 95 12.79 -21.00 2.86
C HIS A 95 11.67 -20.79 3.89
N TYR A 96 10.63 -20.05 3.54
CA TYR A 96 9.46 -19.82 4.39
C TYR A 96 8.25 -20.64 3.93
N GLU A 97 8.14 -21.90 4.37
CA GLU A 97 7.00 -22.78 4.07
C GLU A 97 5.90 -22.81 5.15
N GLN A 98 5.87 -21.86 6.09
CA GLN A 98 4.82 -21.80 7.12
C GLN A 98 3.94 -20.55 6.98
N SER A 99 2.63 -20.78 7.08
CA SER A 99 1.60 -20.02 6.36
C SER A 99 1.26 -18.62 6.89
N GLU A 100 1.75 -18.21 8.08
CA GLU A 100 1.46 -16.89 8.67
C GLU A 100 2.63 -15.91 8.57
N SER A 101 3.87 -16.40 8.69
CA SER A 101 5.07 -15.57 8.54
C SER A 101 5.22 -15.03 7.11
N LYS A 102 4.71 -15.76 6.11
CA LYS A 102 4.75 -15.37 4.70
C LYS A 102 4.11 -14.01 4.44
N ASP A 103 3.01 -13.68 5.11
CA ASP A 103 2.30 -12.42 4.89
C ASP A 103 3.02 -11.24 5.55
N PHE A 104 3.67 -11.48 6.69
CA PHE A 104 4.58 -10.50 7.29
C PHE A 104 5.73 -10.17 6.34
N TYR A 105 6.40 -11.19 5.80
CA TYR A 105 7.49 -10.99 4.84
C TYR A 105 7.05 -10.38 3.51
N ARG A 106 5.80 -10.61 3.09
CA ARG A 106 5.23 -9.97 1.89
C ARG A 106 5.00 -8.48 2.07
N ALA A 107 4.70 -8.04 3.29
CA ALA A 107 4.48 -6.64 3.63
C ALA A 107 5.73 -5.92 4.18
N SER A 108 6.84 -6.63 4.34
CA SER A 108 8.12 -6.07 4.77
C SER A 108 9.06 -5.81 3.60
N ILE A 109 9.93 -4.80 3.75
CA ILE A 109 10.99 -4.49 2.78
C ILE A 109 12.32 -4.88 3.38
N SER A 110 13.07 -5.76 2.71
CA SER A 110 14.42 -6.13 3.12
C SER A 110 15.45 -5.23 2.44
N ILE A 111 16.40 -4.70 3.20
CA ILE A 111 17.46 -3.81 2.73
C ILE A 111 18.81 -4.17 3.36
N ASN A 112 19.90 -3.84 2.67
CA ASN A 112 21.25 -3.96 3.21
C ASN A 112 21.68 -2.68 3.92
N PHE A 113 22.76 -2.75 4.71
CA PHE A 113 23.33 -1.59 5.40
C PHE A 113 23.72 -0.44 4.44
N GLU A 114 24.16 -0.74 3.23
CA GLU A 114 24.51 0.29 2.23
C GLU A 114 23.28 1.09 1.76
N GLN A 115 22.08 0.51 1.84
CA GLN A 115 20.83 1.14 1.41
C GLN A 115 20.18 2.00 2.50
N LEU A 116 20.78 2.08 3.70
CA LEU A 116 20.33 2.95 4.79
C LEU A 116 20.33 4.44 4.41
N GLN A 117 21.13 4.84 3.43
CA GLN A 117 21.12 6.22 2.91
C GLN A 117 19.77 6.61 2.28
N ASP A 118 19.04 5.64 1.73
CA ASP A 118 17.75 5.83 1.09
C ASP A 118 16.57 5.56 2.04
N LEU A 119 16.86 5.39 3.34
CA LEU A 119 15.88 5.01 4.36
C LEU A 119 14.61 5.89 4.40
N PRO A 120 14.67 7.23 4.22
CA PRO A 120 13.46 8.05 4.10
C PRO A 120 12.50 7.57 3.00
N THR A 121 13.06 7.24 1.84
CA THR A 121 12.31 6.78 0.67
C THR A 121 11.80 5.36 0.89
N ILE A 122 12.60 4.51 1.54
CA ILE A 122 12.24 3.13 1.85
C ILE A 122 11.11 3.09 2.89
N ILE A 123 11.09 3.98 3.87
CA ILE A 123 9.98 4.13 4.83
C ILE A 123 8.69 4.48 4.11
N ASP A 124 8.74 5.46 3.20
CA ASP A 124 7.57 5.83 2.39
C ASP A 124 7.09 4.63 1.54
N GLN A 125 8.02 3.83 0.99
CA GLN A 125 7.71 2.61 0.24
C GLN A 125 7.12 1.51 1.13
N ALA A 126 7.64 1.30 2.33
CA ALA A 126 7.17 0.28 3.26
C ALA A 126 5.74 0.60 3.70
N ILE A 127 5.46 1.87 4.00
CA ILE A 127 4.13 2.34 4.35
C ILE A 127 3.17 2.17 3.16
N ALA A 128 3.57 2.60 1.96
CA ALA A 128 2.73 2.42 0.76
C ALA A 128 2.47 0.94 0.44
N THR A 129 3.47 0.08 0.61
CA THR A 129 3.37 -1.37 0.40
C THR A 129 2.42 -2.00 1.41
N PHE A 130 2.54 -1.61 2.69
CA PHE A 130 1.64 -2.05 3.74
C PHE A 130 0.20 -1.62 3.49
N ILE A 131 -0.03 -0.37 3.10
CA ILE A 131 -1.36 0.14 2.74
C ILE A 131 -1.95 -0.65 1.55
N LYS A 132 -1.12 -0.96 0.54
CA LYS A 132 -1.51 -1.74 -0.64
C LYS A 132 -1.82 -3.21 -0.34
N ILE A 133 -1.15 -3.80 0.65
CA ILE A 133 -1.32 -5.21 1.06
C ILE A 133 -2.37 -5.37 2.16
N SER A 134 -2.66 -4.32 2.94
CA SER A 134 -3.72 -4.28 3.95
C SER A 134 -5.09 -4.78 3.44
N PRO A 135 -5.51 -4.55 2.17
CA PRO A 135 -6.70 -5.20 1.61
C PRO A 135 -6.50 -6.64 1.11
N GLN A 136 -5.26 -7.11 0.85
CA GLN A 136 -4.98 -8.50 0.43
C GLN A 136 -4.89 -9.47 1.62
N VAL A 137 -4.52 -8.98 2.81
CA VAL A 137 -4.66 -9.74 4.08
C VAL A 137 -6.14 -9.89 4.48
N ARG A 138 -7.08 -9.11 3.89
CA ARG A 138 -8.53 -9.25 4.12
C ARG A 138 -9.15 -10.56 3.59
N HIS A 139 -8.45 -11.35 2.77
CA HIS A 139 -9.12 -12.44 2.02
C HIS A 139 -8.48 -13.84 2.12
N GLN A 140 -7.50 -14.08 2.99
CA GLN A 140 -6.92 -15.43 3.13
C GLN A 140 -6.94 -16.05 4.53
N VAL A 141 -7.53 -15.38 5.53
CA VAL A 141 -7.80 -16.03 6.82
C VAL A 141 -9.29 -16.39 6.92
N TYR A 142 -9.69 -17.41 6.17
CA TYR A 142 -10.74 -18.32 6.65
C TYR A 142 -10.06 -19.61 7.06
N VAL A 143 -9.57 -19.64 8.29
CA VAL A 143 -9.35 -20.90 9.02
C VAL A 143 -10.15 -20.79 10.30
N ASN A 144 -11.06 -21.74 10.51
CA ASN A 144 -11.95 -21.84 11.67
C ASN A 144 -11.19 -21.61 12.99
N ILE A 145 -11.40 -20.47 13.64
CA ILE A 145 -11.05 -20.25 15.05
C ILE A 145 -12.32 -19.71 15.74
N PRO A 146 -12.73 -20.25 16.91
CA PRO A 146 -13.95 -19.82 17.59
C PRO A 146 -13.89 -18.34 17.99
N ASN A 147 -14.97 -17.62 17.69
CA ASN A 147 -15.21 -16.22 18.03
C ASN A 147 -14.65 -15.82 19.41
N THR A 148 -13.56 -15.07 19.42
CA THR A 148 -13.08 -14.32 20.58
C THR A 148 -13.11 -12.83 20.25
N PRO A 149 -13.68 -11.96 21.10
CA PRO A 149 -13.93 -10.54 20.80
C PRO A 149 -12.66 -9.66 20.71
N VAL A 150 -11.46 -10.25 20.81
CA VAL A 150 -10.18 -9.52 20.78
C VAL A 150 -9.74 -9.26 19.33
N SER A 151 -10.02 -10.19 18.40
CA SER A 151 -9.60 -10.09 16.99
C SER A 151 -10.35 -9.01 16.18
N GLU A 152 -11.57 -8.65 16.58
CA GLU A 152 -12.29 -7.53 15.95
C GLU A 152 -11.69 -6.16 16.32
N SER A 153 -11.12 -6.02 17.52
CA SER A 153 -10.59 -4.74 17.99
C SER A 153 -9.27 -4.34 17.32
N LEU A 154 -8.42 -5.32 16.99
CA LEU A 154 -7.11 -5.13 16.38
C LEU A 154 -7.19 -4.87 14.87
N ASN A 155 -8.09 -5.56 14.16
CA ASN A 155 -8.38 -5.27 12.75
C ASN A 155 -8.90 -3.83 12.57
N VAL A 156 -9.75 -3.37 13.49
CA VAL A 156 -10.21 -1.98 13.53
C VAL A 156 -9.06 -1.01 13.85
N GLN A 157 -8.09 -1.40 14.68
CA GLN A 157 -6.89 -0.58 14.93
C GLN A 157 -5.96 -0.51 13.72
N GLN A 158 -5.74 -1.62 13.01
CA GLN A 158 -4.97 -1.66 11.76
C GLN A 158 -5.65 -0.83 10.67
N GLN A 159 -6.98 -0.91 10.57
CA GLN A 159 -7.77 -0.08 9.67
C GLN A 159 -7.68 1.39 10.05
N ARG A 160 -7.78 1.76 11.33
CA ARG A 160 -7.56 3.12 11.81
C ARG A 160 -6.13 3.63 11.55
N LEU A 161 -5.13 2.76 11.61
CA LEU A 161 -3.75 3.11 11.30
C LEU A 161 -3.57 3.34 9.80
N ALA A 162 -4.08 2.44 8.96
CA ALA A 162 -4.07 2.60 7.50
C ALA A 162 -4.86 3.84 7.06
N ASP A 163 -6.02 4.10 7.66
CA ASP A 163 -6.85 5.27 7.40
C ASP A 163 -6.15 6.56 7.89
N LYS A 164 -5.54 6.56 9.08
CA LYS A 164 -4.74 7.70 9.57
C LYS A 164 -3.50 7.93 8.73
N LEU A 165 -2.81 6.89 8.29
CA LEU A 165 -1.66 6.98 7.41
C LEU A 165 -2.11 7.50 6.05
N ASN A 166 -3.23 7.04 5.50
CA ASN A 166 -3.84 7.56 4.28
C ASN A 166 -4.30 9.02 4.43
N GLU A 167 -4.87 9.43 5.56
CA GLU A 167 -5.23 10.83 5.82
C GLU A 167 -3.99 11.72 5.96
N ARG A 168 -2.92 11.19 6.57
CA ARG A 168 -1.66 11.92 6.82
C ARG A 168 -0.71 11.95 5.61
N LEU A 169 -0.78 10.94 4.75
CA LEU A 169 0.08 10.73 3.58
C LEU A 169 -0.65 10.92 2.24
N GLY A 170 -1.99 11.00 2.23
CA GLY A 170 -2.85 11.09 1.04
C GLY A 170 -2.61 12.31 0.14
N TYR A 171 -1.68 13.19 0.54
CA TYR A 171 -1.24 14.35 -0.22
C TYR A 171 0.27 14.39 -0.52
N LEU A 172 1.07 13.41 -0.07
CA LEU A 172 2.51 13.35 -0.32
C LEU A 172 2.80 12.42 -1.50
N GLY A 173 3.40 13.00 -2.55
CA GLY A 173 3.85 12.28 -3.74
C GLY A 173 4.90 11.24 -3.38
N VAL A 174 4.46 9.99 -3.21
CA VAL A 174 5.33 8.82 -3.12
C VAL A 174 5.92 8.58 -4.50
N TYR A 175 7.24 8.63 -4.61
CA TYR A 175 7.94 8.30 -5.85
C TYR A 175 7.77 6.81 -6.16
N TYR A 176 6.85 6.49 -7.05
CA TYR A 176 6.65 5.12 -7.51
C TYR A 176 7.78 4.73 -8.47
N LYS A 177 8.75 3.93 -8.00
CA LYS A 177 9.65 3.19 -8.90
C LYS A 177 8.83 2.10 -9.59
N ARG A 178 8.28 2.41 -10.76
CA ARG A 178 7.46 1.47 -11.53
C ARG A 178 8.35 0.36 -12.12
N ASP A 179 7.92 -0.89 -11.98
CA ASP A 179 8.61 -2.02 -12.62
C ASP A 179 8.19 -2.11 -14.09
N SER A 180 9.14 -1.84 -14.99
CA SER A 180 8.88 -1.89 -16.43
C SER A 180 8.41 -3.25 -16.93
N ARG A 181 8.72 -4.36 -16.24
CA ARG A 181 8.27 -5.70 -16.61
C ARG A 181 6.76 -5.87 -16.47
N LEU A 182 6.13 -5.09 -15.59
CA LEU A 182 4.69 -5.11 -15.32
C LEU A 182 3.90 -4.15 -16.23
N PHE A 183 4.57 -3.45 -17.15
CA PHE A 183 3.89 -2.58 -18.10
C PHE A 183 3.06 -3.40 -19.08
N ILE A 184 1.89 -2.88 -19.45
CA ILE A 184 0.94 -3.60 -20.30
C ILE A 184 1.54 -4.03 -21.65
N ARG A 185 2.53 -3.28 -22.15
CA ARG A 185 3.25 -3.58 -23.39
C ARG A 185 4.22 -4.77 -23.28
N ASN A 186 4.63 -5.12 -22.07
CA ASN A 186 5.61 -6.16 -21.77
C ASN A 186 4.96 -7.44 -21.22
N LEU A 187 3.66 -7.41 -20.92
CA LEU A 187 2.90 -8.59 -20.50
C LEU A 187 2.65 -9.55 -21.67
N SER A 188 2.44 -10.83 -21.34
CA SER A 188 1.96 -11.81 -22.31
C SER A 188 0.57 -11.42 -22.84
N PRO A 189 0.16 -11.90 -24.04
CA PRO A 189 -1.17 -11.63 -24.58
C PRO A 189 -2.31 -12.06 -23.63
N GLU A 190 -2.14 -13.18 -22.95
CA GLU A 190 -3.07 -13.74 -21.98
C GLU A 190 -3.18 -12.84 -20.74
N ASP A 191 -2.05 -12.50 -20.13
CA ASP A 191 -2.00 -11.64 -18.94
C ASP A 191 -2.52 -10.24 -19.26
N ARG A 192 -2.19 -9.70 -20.44
CA ARG A 192 -2.71 -8.42 -20.91
C ARG A 192 -4.24 -8.45 -21.01
N LYS A 193 -4.80 -9.52 -21.57
CA LYS A 193 -6.26 -9.67 -21.69
C LYS A 193 -6.92 -9.76 -20.31
N GLU A 194 -6.35 -10.52 -19.40
CA GLU A 194 -6.84 -10.60 -18.02
C GLU A 194 -6.77 -9.25 -17.31
N TYR A 195 -5.65 -8.54 -17.45
CA TYR A 195 -5.42 -7.23 -16.84
C TYR A 195 -6.43 -6.19 -17.33
N VAL A 196 -6.62 -6.10 -18.65
CA VAL A 196 -7.62 -5.21 -19.25
C VAL A 196 -9.03 -5.63 -18.82
N GLY A 197 -9.32 -6.92 -18.75
CA GLY A 197 -10.59 -7.44 -18.24
C GLY A 197 -10.85 -7.04 -16.78
N ARG A 198 -9.83 -7.01 -15.93
CA ARG A 198 -9.93 -6.49 -14.56
C ARG A 198 -10.21 -4.99 -14.55
N LEU A 199 -9.46 -4.19 -15.32
CA LEU A 199 -9.68 -2.75 -15.43
C LEU A 199 -11.12 -2.44 -15.88
N LYS A 200 -11.63 -3.15 -16.89
CA LYS A 200 -13.02 -3.02 -17.36
C LYS A 200 -14.04 -3.32 -16.26
N ARG A 201 -13.83 -4.38 -15.47
CA ARG A 201 -14.73 -4.73 -14.35
C ARG A 201 -14.79 -3.62 -13.29
N ILE A 202 -13.63 -3.10 -12.90
CA ILE A 202 -13.56 -2.01 -11.90
C ILE A 202 -14.21 -0.74 -12.47
N TYR A 203 -13.87 -0.36 -13.70
CA TYR A 203 -14.42 0.83 -14.35
C TYR A 203 -15.94 0.74 -14.54
N ARG A 204 -16.45 -0.46 -14.87
CA ARG A 204 -17.89 -0.73 -14.93
C ARG A 204 -18.56 -0.49 -13.58
N SER A 205 -17.96 -0.97 -12.48
CA SER A 205 -18.48 -0.72 -11.12
C SER A 205 -18.47 0.77 -10.79
N ILE A 206 -17.42 1.51 -11.15
CA ILE A 206 -17.36 2.97 -10.98
C ILE A 206 -18.52 3.65 -11.70
N ILE A 207 -18.74 3.36 -12.99
CA ILE A 207 -19.84 3.94 -13.78
C ILE A 207 -21.20 3.70 -13.11
N LEU A 208 -21.47 2.46 -12.70
CA LEU A 208 -22.77 2.10 -12.11
C LEU A 208 -23.03 2.79 -10.76
N GLU A 209 -21.96 3.14 -10.05
CA GLU A 209 -22.02 3.74 -8.71
C GLU A 209 -21.82 5.26 -8.71
N TYR A 210 -21.36 5.84 -9.81
CA TYR A 210 -20.89 7.22 -9.87
C TYR A 210 -21.95 8.26 -9.46
N PHE A 211 -23.18 8.07 -9.92
CA PHE A 211 -24.30 8.99 -9.62
C PHE A 211 -25.19 8.51 -8.45
N SER A 212 -24.77 7.47 -7.72
CA SER A 212 -25.54 6.95 -6.57
C SER A 212 -25.17 7.69 -5.28
N GLU A 213 -26.16 8.22 -4.56
CA GLU A 213 -25.99 9.05 -3.36
C GLU A 213 -25.43 8.33 -2.11
N LYS A 214 -25.28 7.00 -2.14
CA LYS A 214 -24.99 6.15 -0.95
C LYS A 214 -23.68 5.36 -1.01
N ASN A 215 -22.68 5.83 -1.75
CA ASN A 215 -21.49 5.02 -2.01
C ASN A 215 -20.25 5.49 -1.24
N ASN A 216 -20.01 4.86 -0.09
CA ASN A 216 -18.79 5.07 0.69
C ASN A 216 -17.53 4.45 0.04
N ASP A 217 -17.70 3.52 -0.91
CA ASP A 217 -16.60 2.76 -1.53
C ASP A 217 -16.22 3.25 -2.93
N LEU A 218 -16.90 4.27 -3.47
CA LEU A 218 -16.64 4.76 -4.84
C LEU A 218 -15.20 5.26 -4.99
N ASN A 219 -14.72 6.06 -4.03
CA ASN A 219 -13.35 6.58 -4.04
C ASN A 219 -12.31 5.45 -4.01
N GLN A 220 -12.57 4.36 -3.27
CA GLN A 220 -11.66 3.21 -3.24
C GLN A 220 -11.57 2.52 -4.60
N LYS A 221 -12.69 2.41 -5.33
CA LYS A 221 -12.72 1.83 -6.70
C LYS A 221 -11.99 2.74 -7.69
N ILE A 222 -12.17 4.05 -7.56
CA ILE A 222 -11.44 5.05 -8.37
C ILE A 222 -9.94 4.90 -8.13
N ASP A 223 -9.52 4.87 -6.87
CA ASP A 223 -8.11 4.70 -6.50
C ASP A 223 -7.55 3.36 -7.01
N GLU A 224 -8.29 2.26 -6.91
CA GLU A 224 -7.87 0.97 -7.46
C GLU A 224 -7.66 1.05 -8.97
N PHE A 225 -8.62 1.59 -9.71
CA PHE A 225 -8.53 1.75 -11.16
C PHE A 225 -7.32 2.60 -11.57
N VAL A 226 -7.14 3.74 -10.90
CA VAL A 226 -6.06 4.71 -11.20
C VAL A 226 -4.70 4.11 -10.88
N ASN A 227 -4.56 3.43 -9.74
CA ASN A 227 -3.31 2.77 -9.36
C ASN A 227 -2.92 1.68 -10.36
N LEU A 228 -3.84 0.78 -10.70
CA LEU A 228 -3.59 -0.27 -11.70
C LEU A 228 -3.19 0.36 -13.05
N SER A 229 -3.91 1.39 -13.49
CA SER A 229 -3.61 2.10 -14.73
C SER A 229 -2.21 2.73 -14.71
N PHE A 230 -1.83 3.37 -13.62
CA PHE A 230 -0.52 4.03 -13.49
C PHE A 230 0.65 3.03 -13.43
N PHE A 231 0.53 1.95 -12.64
CA PHE A 231 1.58 0.94 -12.52
C PHE A 231 1.80 0.15 -13.80
N ALA A 232 0.74 -0.13 -14.56
CA ALA A 232 0.83 -0.82 -15.85
C ALA A 232 1.21 0.13 -17.02
N ASP A 233 1.49 1.41 -16.74
CA ASP A 233 1.83 2.42 -17.75
C ASP A 233 0.74 2.55 -18.84
N ILE A 234 -0.53 2.53 -18.40
CA ILE A 234 -1.70 2.73 -19.26
C ILE A 234 -1.76 4.21 -19.68
N SER A 235 -1.92 4.42 -20.98
CA SER A 235 -2.10 5.74 -21.57
C SER A 235 -3.54 6.24 -21.40
N VAL A 236 -3.72 7.57 -21.42
CA VAL A 236 -5.05 8.19 -21.42
C VAL A 236 -5.92 7.68 -22.58
N SER A 237 -5.33 7.41 -23.74
CA SER A 237 -6.03 6.83 -24.89
C SER A 237 -6.62 5.45 -24.59
N GLN A 238 -5.93 4.62 -23.82
CA GLN A 238 -6.44 3.30 -23.42
C GLN A 238 -7.53 3.40 -22.36
N VAL A 239 -7.46 4.38 -21.45
CA VAL A 239 -8.57 4.66 -20.52
C VAL A 239 -9.83 5.09 -21.29
N LEU A 240 -9.66 5.95 -22.31
CA LEU A 240 -10.75 6.35 -23.19
C LEU A 240 -11.32 5.15 -23.96
N GLU A 241 -10.48 4.24 -24.46
CA GLU A 241 -10.91 3.02 -25.13
C GLU A 241 -11.80 2.15 -24.23
N ILE A 242 -11.36 1.89 -22.98
CA ILE A 242 -12.14 1.16 -21.98
C ILE A 242 -13.49 1.83 -21.73
N HIS A 243 -13.51 3.17 -21.61
CA HIS A 243 -14.73 3.92 -21.41
C HIS A 243 -15.70 3.76 -22.60
N MET A 244 -15.20 3.94 -23.82
CA MET A 244 -16.01 3.85 -25.04
C MET A 244 -16.60 2.44 -25.23
N GLU A 245 -15.82 1.39 -24.99
CA GLU A 245 -16.32 0.01 -25.07
C GLU A 245 -17.45 -0.25 -24.05
N LEU A 246 -17.33 0.28 -22.83
CA LEU A 246 -18.38 0.16 -21.82
C LEU A 246 -19.63 0.98 -22.17
N MET A 247 -19.47 2.18 -22.74
CA MET A 247 -20.60 2.97 -23.24
C MET A 247 -21.34 2.23 -24.36
N ASP A 248 -20.62 1.58 -25.28
CA ASP A 248 -21.22 0.78 -26.36
C ASP A 248 -21.98 -0.43 -25.80
N GLU A 249 -21.44 -1.10 -24.78
CA GLU A 249 -22.12 -2.20 -24.08
C GLU A 249 -23.40 -1.73 -23.39
N PHE A 250 -23.35 -0.61 -22.67
CA PHE A 250 -24.51 -0.04 -22.01
C PHE A 250 -25.56 0.46 -23.00
N ALA A 251 -25.16 1.08 -24.11
CA ALA A 251 -26.07 1.53 -25.16
C ALA A 251 -26.84 0.36 -25.77
N LYS A 252 -26.15 -0.74 -26.09
CA LYS A 252 -26.78 -1.97 -26.56
C LYS A 252 -27.79 -2.51 -25.54
N GLN A 253 -27.40 -2.56 -24.26
CA GLN A 253 -28.28 -3.05 -23.20
C GLN A 253 -29.52 -2.17 -23.02
N LEU A 254 -29.36 -0.84 -22.95
CA LEU A 254 -30.47 0.11 -22.81
C LEU A 254 -31.46 0.02 -23.99
N ARG A 255 -30.94 -0.09 -25.23
CA ARG A 255 -31.79 -0.26 -26.42
C ARG A 255 -32.59 -1.56 -26.39
N LEU A 256 -31.99 -2.66 -25.91
CA LEU A 256 -32.71 -3.94 -25.70
C LEU A 256 -33.78 -3.83 -24.62
N GLU A 257 -33.55 -3.02 -23.59
CA GLU A 257 -34.51 -2.72 -22.53
C GLU A 257 -35.57 -1.66 -22.94
N GLY A 258 -35.49 -1.11 -24.16
CA GLY A 258 -36.39 -0.05 -24.64
C GLY A 258 -36.17 1.32 -23.98
N ARG A 259 -34.97 1.54 -23.42
CA ARG A 259 -34.57 2.78 -22.74
C ARG A 259 -33.75 3.68 -23.66
N ASN A 260 -33.82 4.99 -23.41
CA ASN A 260 -32.99 5.98 -24.09
C ASN A 260 -31.53 5.88 -23.60
N ASP A 261 -30.57 5.92 -24.53
CA ASP A 261 -29.13 5.87 -24.27
C ASP A 261 -28.48 7.26 -24.12
N GLU A 262 -29.24 8.36 -24.21
CA GLU A 262 -28.75 9.73 -23.97
C GLU A 262 -28.14 9.92 -22.58
N ILE A 263 -28.60 9.17 -21.57
CA ILE A 263 -28.02 9.21 -20.21
C ILE A 263 -26.53 8.84 -20.18
N LEU A 264 -26.05 8.11 -21.19
CA LEU A 264 -24.64 7.74 -21.28
C LEU A 264 -23.73 8.95 -21.50
N LEU A 265 -24.26 10.07 -21.99
CA LEU A 265 -23.51 11.32 -22.13
C LEU A 265 -23.05 11.87 -20.78
N ASP A 266 -23.80 11.61 -19.70
CA ASP A 266 -23.47 12.10 -18.36
C ASP A 266 -22.21 11.41 -17.80
N TYR A 267 -21.93 10.17 -18.22
CA TYR A 267 -20.72 9.44 -17.84
C TYR A 267 -19.43 10.03 -18.43
N ARG A 268 -19.51 11.04 -19.30
CA ARG A 268 -18.35 11.87 -19.67
C ARG A 268 -17.73 12.54 -18.43
N ILE A 269 -18.54 12.89 -17.43
CA ILE A 269 -18.05 13.43 -16.16
C ILE A 269 -17.17 12.39 -15.46
N THR A 270 -17.62 11.13 -15.39
CA THR A 270 -16.84 10.01 -14.85
C THR A 270 -15.51 9.83 -15.59
N LEU A 271 -15.50 9.93 -16.91
CA LEU A 271 -14.26 9.84 -17.70
C LEU A 271 -13.27 10.97 -17.36
N ILE A 272 -13.76 12.22 -17.32
CA ILE A 272 -12.93 13.39 -16.96
C ILE A 272 -12.31 13.16 -15.59
N ASP A 273 -13.11 12.68 -14.64
CA ASP A 273 -12.68 12.44 -13.26
C ASP A 273 -11.58 11.37 -13.18
N MET A 274 -11.74 10.24 -13.90
CA MET A 274 -10.73 9.18 -13.91
C MET A 274 -9.41 9.63 -14.54
N ILE A 275 -9.49 10.41 -15.62
CA ILE A 275 -8.30 10.99 -16.27
C ILE A 275 -7.64 12.01 -15.32
N ALA A 276 -8.42 12.83 -14.62
CA ALA A 276 -7.89 13.81 -13.67
C ALA A 276 -7.12 13.12 -12.55
N HIS A 277 -7.67 12.06 -11.95
CA HIS A 277 -6.99 11.28 -10.91
C HIS A 277 -5.69 10.63 -11.44
N LEU A 278 -5.72 10.05 -12.64
CA LEU A 278 -4.54 9.47 -13.27
C LEU A 278 -3.46 10.52 -13.58
N CYS A 279 -3.85 11.66 -14.13
CA CYS A 279 -2.94 12.78 -14.40
C CYS A 279 -2.33 13.34 -13.12
N GLU A 280 -3.11 13.44 -12.04
CA GLU A 280 -2.60 13.87 -10.74
C GLU A 280 -1.57 12.87 -10.19
N LEU A 281 -1.80 11.57 -10.36
CA LEU A 281 -0.84 10.54 -9.96
C LEU A 281 0.47 10.64 -10.77
N TYR A 282 0.38 10.83 -12.09
CA TYR A 282 1.56 11.10 -12.93
C TYR A 282 2.28 12.39 -12.50
N ARG A 283 1.55 13.48 -12.26
CA ARG A 283 2.11 14.77 -11.81
C ARG A 283 2.86 14.63 -10.49
N ARG A 284 2.31 13.86 -9.55
CA ARG A 284 2.93 13.59 -8.23
C ARG A 284 4.16 12.68 -8.32
N SER A 285 4.24 11.84 -9.35
CA SER A 285 5.37 10.93 -9.55
C SER A 285 6.64 11.58 -10.09
N ILE A 286 6.57 12.83 -10.58
CA ILE A 286 7.72 13.57 -11.11
C ILE A 286 8.52 14.19 -9.94
N PRO A 287 9.84 13.94 -9.85
CA PRO A 287 10.72 14.57 -8.87
C PRO A 287 10.61 16.09 -8.87
N ARG A 288 10.23 16.67 -7.74
CA ARG A 288 10.44 18.11 -7.51
C ARG A 288 11.92 18.30 -7.23
N SER A 289 12.64 18.78 -8.25
CA SER A 289 14.02 19.29 -8.11
C SER A 289 14.06 20.51 -7.21
#